data_AF-A0A9W8UV40-F1
#
_entry.id   AF-A0A9W8UV40-F1
#
_cell.length_a   1.000
_cell.length_b   1.000
_cell.length_c   1.000
_cell.angle_alpha   90.00
_cell.angle_beta   90.00
_cell.angle_gamma   90.00
#
_symmetry.space_group_name_H-M   'P 1'
#
loop_
_entity.id
_entity.type
_entity.pdbx_description
1 polymer ?
#
loop_
_entity_poly.entity_id
_entity_poly.type
_entity_poly.pdbx_seq_one_letter_code
_entity_poly.pdbx_strand_id
1 'polypeptide(L)'
;MDKFWDEKMSRVNDEFLFGASTGYLGRNYVRPDGISEGHCYVVMDARKLKSGERLVKLRDPRGRVGEGTWKGPWSDGSKEWTSQALEELGHTLGSDSVFWMSYEDFTKRFTHLDCMRRFCGLDWRCCQRWIAVDVPWMEEYYKKFQFKLTKKSPLCLVLSQLDRRYYAGLWGQYSFDLDFRLHKEDSPDAEDCVARPHGHYAARRSVSVELPELSAGNYVVHLNVTCERDVNACSVEEVVEHECRNRVENKKFAQVGHSYDLAHGKARSYMDERIKLRQEKAERAERAEMKMRLTEGEAKVSEAVDEADSESKGEAFNGAETKSGADKDVPDSIEDSRDSESTKAGTAGAVSISPGSPHLTPKSVESVDGAARNEQEVRPIDGATPALFEEQEPLPVRARPAYNSADESSDSPVEECEIVHTANGRVSKSHDNLYKQAPIQDDDETEEEGVPGPWNAVCVVGIRVYSKDSSLELHTMMEGDEFIERHEACHQT
;
A
#
# COMPACT_ATOMS: atom_id res chain seq x y z
N MET A 1 11.73 29.58 3.91
CA MET A 1 12.50 29.00 5.04
C MET A 1 11.75 29.09 6.35
N ASP A 2 11.11 30.21 6.69
CA ASP A 2 10.37 30.33 7.96
C ASP A 2 9.14 29.44 8.03
N LYS A 3 8.35 29.36 6.95
CA LYS A 3 7.22 28.43 6.85
C LYS A 3 7.60 26.98 7.17
N PHE A 4 8.72 26.49 6.65
CA PHE A 4 9.21 25.13 6.92
C PHE A 4 9.65 24.95 8.39
N TRP A 5 10.20 26.01 9.00
CA TRP A 5 10.52 25.99 10.43
C TRP A 5 9.26 25.85 11.29
N ASP A 6 8.28 26.72 11.04
CA ASP A 6 7.06 26.80 11.84
C ASP A 6 6.15 25.57 11.64
N GLU A 7 6.03 25.07 10.41
CA GLU A 7 5.12 23.96 10.11
C GLU A 7 5.71 22.57 10.38
N LYS A 8 7.03 22.42 10.23
CA LYS A 8 7.71 21.11 10.19
C LYS A 8 8.86 20.99 11.18
N MET A 9 9.93 21.79 11.05
CA MET A 9 11.13 21.59 11.87
C MET A 9 10.88 21.81 13.37
N SER A 10 10.05 22.77 13.76
CA SER A 10 9.76 23.02 15.18
C SER A 10 9.01 21.87 15.88
N ARG A 11 8.51 20.90 15.11
CA ARG A 11 7.73 19.73 15.56
C ARG A 11 8.51 18.42 15.36
N VAL A 12 9.84 18.50 15.28
CA VAL A 12 10.74 17.33 15.30
C VAL A 12 10.45 16.51 16.54
N ASN A 13 10.39 15.18 16.40
CA ASN A 13 10.09 14.20 17.45
C ASN A 13 8.71 14.30 18.11
N ASP A 14 7.91 15.32 17.80
CA ASP A 14 6.49 15.37 18.16
C ASP A 14 5.65 14.75 17.04
N GLU A 15 5.74 15.33 15.84
CA GLU A 15 4.95 14.90 14.68
C GLU A 15 5.79 14.50 13.47
N PHE A 16 7.05 14.91 13.42
CA PHE A 16 7.92 14.60 12.30
C PHE A 16 9.26 14.01 12.76
N LEU A 17 9.77 13.07 12.00
CA LEU A 17 11.15 12.58 12.10
C LEU A 17 11.88 13.03 10.84
N PHE A 18 13.13 13.49 10.99
CA PHE A 18 13.93 13.92 9.85
C PHE A 18 15.27 13.22 9.75
N GLY A 19 15.58 12.78 8.54
CA GLY A 19 16.93 12.50 8.08
C GLY A 19 17.45 13.68 7.27
N ALA A 20 18.74 13.98 7.38
CA ALA A 20 19.40 15.04 6.64
C ALA A 20 20.66 14.50 5.98
N SER A 21 20.84 14.78 4.69
CA SER A 21 22.03 14.37 3.95
C SER A 21 22.51 15.46 2.98
N THR A 22 23.75 15.32 2.55
CA THR A 22 24.39 16.26 1.63
C THR A 22 25.38 15.54 0.73
N GLY A 23 25.70 16.13 -0.41
CA GLY A 23 26.66 15.56 -1.36
C GLY A 23 26.28 14.18 -1.88
N TYR A 24 25.03 14.00 -2.34
CA TYR A 24 24.55 12.73 -2.92
C TYR A 24 25.40 12.24 -4.10
N LEU A 25 26.01 13.17 -4.86
CA LEU A 25 26.97 12.89 -5.94
C LEU A 25 28.45 12.97 -5.49
N GLY A 26 28.70 13.27 -4.20
CA GLY A 26 30.03 13.43 -3.63
C GLY A 26 30.70 12.09 -3.31
N ARG A 27 32.04 12.04 -3.33
CA ARG A 27 32.82 10.82 -3.04
C ARG A 27 33.00 10.56 -1.54
N ASN A 28 31.91 10.51 -0.77
CA ASN A 28 31.95 10.18 0.67
C ASN A 28 33.06 10.93 1.44
N TYR A 29 33.17 12.25 1.19
CA TYR A 29 34.23 13.09 1.71
C TYR A 29 33.76 13.85 2.95
N VAL A 30 34.64 13.99 3.95
CA VAL A 30 34.40 14.82 5.12
C VAL A 30 34.82 16.25 4.81
N ARG A 31 33.85 17.16 4.75
CA ARG A 31 34.09 18.58 4.48
C ARG A 31 34.91 19.23 5.60
N PRO A 32 35.62 20.35 5.33
CA PRO A 32 36.41 21.05 6.35
C PRO A 32 35.61 21.53 7.56
N ASP A 33 34.30 21.73 7.40
CA ASP A 33 33.34 22.08 8.46
C ASP A 33 32.93 20.88 9.33
N GLY A 34 33.42 19.68 9.00
CA GLY A 34 33.19 18.44 9.72
C GLY A 34 32.03 17.58 9.21
N ILE A 35 31.18 18.07 8.32
CA ILE A 35 30.03 17.31 7.80
C ILE A 35 30.49 16.32 6.72
N SER A 36 30.02 15.07 6.81
CA SER A 36 30.31 14.02 5.83
C SER A 36 29.29 14.05 4.69
N GLU A 37 29.78 14.14 3.45
CA GLU A 37 28.97 13.95 2.24
C GLU A 37 28.65 12.46 2.02
N GLY A 38 27.55 12.18 1.30
CA GLY A 38 27.09 10.81 1.04
C GLY A 38 26.64 10.06 2.30
N HIS A 39 26.40 10.78 3.41
CA HIS A 39 26.04 10.23 4.70
C HIS A 39 24.74 10.85 5.23
N CYS A 40 24.00 10.08 6.04
CA CYS A 40 22.74 10.53 6.63
C CYS A 40 22.90 10.85 8.12
N TYR A 41 22.39 12.00 8.51
CA TYR A 41 22.33 12.53 9.86
C TYR A 41 20.89 12.51 10.35
N VAL A 42 20.68 12.22 11.63
CA VAL A 42 19.34 12.24 12.23
C VAL A 42 19.12 13.59 12.91
N VAL A 43 18.02 14.26 12.59
CA VAL A 43 17.62 15.47 13.33
C VAL A 43 16.93 15.03 14.61
N MET A 44 17.55 15.38 15.74
CA MET A 44 17.12 14.96 17.07
C MET A 44 16.24 16.00 17.75
N ASP A 45 16.39 17.28 17.40
CA ASP A 45 15.67 18.38 18.05
C ASP A 45 15.79 19.65 17.21
N ALA A 46 14.84 20.57 17.37
CA ALA A 46 14.91 21.91 16.81
C ALA A 46 14.25 22.90 17.76
N ARG A 47 15.00 23.90 18.22
CA ARG A 47 14.52 24.86 19.21
C ARG A 47 14.84 26.30 18.81
N LYS A 48 13.93 27.19 19.18
CA LYS A 48 14.15 28.63 19.12
C LYS A 48 14.49 29.12 20.52
N LEU A 49 15.69 29.63 20.70
CA LEU A 49 16.16 30.17 21.98
C LEU A 49 15.43 31.46 22.35
N LYS A 50 15.47 31.82 23.63
CA LYS A 50 15.03 33.15 24.12
C LYS A 50 15.77 34.32 23.46
N SER A 51 17.01 34.11 22.99
CA SER A 51 17.76 35.09 22.21
C SER A 51 17.15 35.37 20.83
N GLY A 52 16.24 34.51 20.37
CA GLY A 52 15.63 34.55 19.04
C GLY A 52 16.31 33.62 18.03
N GLU A 53 17.48 33.06 18.37
CA GLU A 53 18.23 32.15 17.50
C GLU A 53 17.54 30.79 17.35
N ARG A 54 17.57 30.25 16.13
CA ARG A 54 16.99 28.95 15.80
C ARG A 54 18.12 27.94 15.64
N LEU A 55 18.09 26.89 16.44
CA LEU A 55 19.12 25.86 16.47
C LEU A 55 18.52 24.50 16.17
N VAL A 56 19.29 23.66 15.48
CA VAL A 56 18.94 22.28 15.13
C VAL A 56 19.97 21.34 15.75
N LYS A 57 19.51 20.32 16.45
CA LYS A 57 20.33 19.26 17.01
C LYS A 57 20.36 18.09 16.03
N LEU A 58 21.57 17.69 15.63
CA LEU A 58 21.78 16.54 14.77
C LEU A 58 22.62 15.48 15.48
N ARG A 59 22.47 14.24 15.03
CA ARG A 59 23.28 13.10 15.42
C ARG A 59 23.84 12.40 14.19
N ASP A 60 25.14 12.10 14.21
CA ASP A 60 25.72 11.12 13.30
C ASP A 60 25.49 9.70 13.86
N PRO A 61 24.76 8.82 13.16
CA PRO A 61 24.52 7.44 13.62
C PRO A 61 25.79 6.62 13.84
N ARG A 62 26.92 6.97 13.22
CA ARG A 62 28.18 6.22 13.34
C ARG A 62 28.80 6.27 14.74
N GLY A 63 28.43 7.26 15.56
CA GLY A 63 28.93 7.37 16.93
C GLY A 63 30.43 7.65 17.05
N ARG A 64 31.14 7.98 15.97
CA ARG A 64 32.58 8.24 16.02
C ARG A 64 32.85 9.69 16.39
N VAL A 65 33.70 9.90 17.40
CA VAL A 65 34.15 11.23 17.82
C VAL A 65 35.06 11.82 16.74
N GLY A 66 34.77 13.06 16.32
CA GLY A 66 35.64 13.88 15.47
C GLY A 66 35.42 13.75 13.96
N GLU A 67 35.03 12.58 13.45
CA GLU A 67 34.59 12.43 12.06
C GLU A 67 33.09 12.66 11.95
N GLY A 68 32.65 13.54 11.06
CA GLY A 68 31.22 13.79 10.86
C GLY A 68 30.58 14.78 11.83
N THR A 69 31.32 15.28 12.84
CA THR A 69 30.81 16.27 13.80
C THR A 69 31.04 17.69 13.31
N TRP A 70 30.02 18.55 13.43
CA TRP A 70 30.08 19.96 13.06
C TRP A 70 31.18 20.74 13.80
N LYS A 71 31.92 21.58 13.07
CA LYS A 71 33.04 22.41 13.59
C LYS A 71 32.80 23.92 13.47
N GLY A 72 31.60 24.34 13.09
CA GLY A 72 31.24 25.75 12.94
C GLY A 72 30.54 26.32 14.19
N PRO A 73 29.78 27.43 14.03
CA PRO A 73 29.01 28.03 15.11
C PRO A 73 28.09 27.03 15.81
N TRP A 74 28.00 27.10 17.13
CA TRP A 74 27.27 26.16 18.00
C TRP A 74 27.80 24.72 18.04
N SER A 75 28.97 24.44 17.45
CA SER A 75 29.71 23.21 17.75
C SER A 75 30.17 23.18 19.21
N ASP A 76 30.51 21.99 19.74
CA ASP A 76 30.86 21.83 21.17
C ASP A 76 32.04 22.71 21.63
N GLY A 77 32.96 23.08 20.73
CA GLY A 77 34.09 23.97 21.03
C GLY A 77 33.84 25.45 20.75
N SER A 78 32.61 25.82 20.39
CA SER A 78 32.31 27.15 19.87
C SER A 78 32.08 28.20 20.95
N LYS A 79 32.36 29.46 20.59
CA LYS A 79 32.26 30.61 21.50
C LYS A 79 30.83 31.12 21.66
N GLU A 80 29.88 30.70 20.82
CA GLU A 80 28.48 31.14 20.94
C GLU A 80 27.76 30.51 22.14
N TRP A 81 28.33 29.44 22.73
CA TRP A 81 27.77 28.83 23.94
C TRP A 81 27.83 29.79 25.13
N THR A 82 26.66 30.17 25.61
CA THR A 82 26.48 30.86 26.89
C THR A 82 25.95 29.88 27.93
N SER A 83 26.20 30.15 29.21
CA SER A 83 25.66 29.31 30.30
C SER A 83 24.13 29.21 30.23
N GLN A 84 23.46 30.31 29.84
CA GLN A 84 22.02 30.34 29.65
C GLN A 84 21.56 29.44 28.49
N ALA A 85 22.25 29.46 27.35
CA ALA A 85 21.90 28.62 26.21
C ALA A 85 22.13 27.12 26.49
N LEU A 86 23.18 26.77 27.24
CA LEU A 86 23.44 25.39 27.67
C LEU A 86 22.33 24.86 28.59
N GLU A 87 21.91 25.67 29.56
CA GLU A 87 20.81 25.34 30.46
C GLU A 87 19.48 25.20 29.70
N GLU A 88 19.19 26.15 28.80
CA GLU A 88 17.95 26.15 28.00
C GLU A 88 17.86 24.94 27.06
N LEU A 89 18.98 24.51 26.47
CA LEU A 89 19.02 23.35 25.59
C LEU A 89 19.19 22.01 26.33
N GLY A 90 19.64 22.03 27.59
CA GLY A 90 20.03 20.83 28.32
C GLY A 90 21.10 20.03 27.58
N HIS A 91 22.06 20.72 26.96
CA HIS A 91 23.11 20.11 26.15
C HIS A 91 24.38 19.88 26.97
N THR A 92 24.93 18.68 26.89
CA THR A 92 26.22 18.35 27.48
C THR A 92 27.30 18.41 26.40
N LEU A 93 28.24 19.32 26.54
CA LEU A 93 29.37 19.45 25.61
C LEU A 93 30.23 18.19 25.63
N GLY A 94 30.67 17.73 24.45
CA GLY A 94 31.47 16.51 24.31
C GLY A 94 30.64 15.24 24.26
N SER A 95 29.32 15.33 24.00
CA SER A 95 28.50 14.16 23.72
C SER A 95 28.86 13.54 22.38
N ASP A 96 29.25 12.27 22.37
CA ASP A 96 29.67 11.57 21.16
C ASP A 96 28.63 11.70 20.04
N SER A 97 29.07 12.19 18.88
CA SER A 97 28.31 12.28 17.61
C SER A 97 27.08 13.19 17.56
N VAL A 98 26.76 13.90 18.64
CA VAL A 98 25.60 14.80 18.73
C VAL A 98 26.08 16.25 18.80
N PHE A 99 25.54 17.10 17.94
CA PHE A 99 25.93 18.50 17.87
C PHE A 99 24.74 19.41 17.57
N TRP A 100 24.88 20.69 17.94
CA TRP A 100 23.97 21.74 17.52
C TRP A 100 24.56 22.56 16.39
N MET A 101 23.70 23.12 15.55
CA MET A 101 24.08 24.11 14.55
C MET A 101 22.96 25.12 14.37
N SER A 102 23.30 26.30 13.83
CA SER A 102 22.28 27.28 13.47
C SER A 102 21.37 26.73 12.36
N TYR A 103 20.08 27.06 12.39
CA TYR A 103 19.15 26.67 11.33
C TYR A 103 19.58 27.25 9.97
N GLU A 104 20.19 28.43 9.98
CA GLU A 104 20.76 29.04 8.78
C GLU A 104 21.88 28.18 8.19
N ASP A 105 22.83 27.71 9.00
CA ASP A 105 23.89 26.81 8.56
C ASP A 105 23.32 25.46 8.12
N PHE A 106 22.35 24.91 8.84
CA PHE A 106 21.67 23.67 8.47
C PHE A 106 21.13 23.75 7.03
N THR A 107 20.37 24.80 6.71
CA THR A 107 19.81 24.99 5.35
C THR A 107 20.85 25.23 4.26
N LYS A 108 22.04 25.72 4.61
CA LYS A 108 23.15 25.92 3.66
C LYS A 108 23.98 24.65 3.44
N ARG A 109 24.05 23.76 4.44
CA ARG A 109 24.92 22.57 4.40
C ARG A 109 24.19 21.31 3.97
N PHE A 110 22.96 21.13 4.42
CA PHE A 110 22.14 19.97 4.08
C PHE A 110 21.25 20.32 2.89
N THR A 111 21.40 19.54 1.81
CA THR A 111 20.67 19.76 0.56
C THR A 111 19.47 18.83 0.41
N HIS A 112 19.45 17.71 1.14
CA HIS A 112 18.39 16.72 1.08
C HIS A 112 17.86 16.46 2.49
N LEU A 113 16.54 16.44 2.63
CA LEU A 113 15.85 16.13 3.87
C LEU A 113 14.81 15.05 3.62
N ASP A 114 14.94 13.94 4.35
CA ASP A 114 13.91 12.92 4.42
C ASP A 114 12.97 13.28 5.58
N CYS A 115 11.67 13.42 5.29
CA CYS A 115 10.65 13.79 6.27
C CYS A 115 9.66 12.65 6.44
N MET A 116 9.59 12.08 7.63
CA MET A 116 8.58 11.09 7.99
C MET A 116 7.56 11.73 8.95
N ARG A 117 6.29 11.66 8.59
CA ARG A 117 5.18 12.07 9.45
C ARG A 117 4.81 10.93 10.40
N ARG A 118 4.66 11.25 11.68
CA ARG A 118 4.20 10.33 12.71
C ARG A 118 2.69 10.46 12.89
N PHE A 119 1.98 9.34 12.74
CA PHE A 119 0.55 9.23 13.01
C PHE A 119 0.33 8.73 14.46
N CYS A 120 0.82 9.46 15.46
CA CYS A 120 0.73 9.04 16.87
C CYS A 120 -0.56 9.49 17.57
N GLY A 121 -1.39 10.30 16.92
CA GLY A 121 -2.67 10.74 17.47
C GLY A 121 -3.73 9.64 17.32
N LEU A 122 -4.45 9.34 18.40
CA LEU A 122 -5.58 8.40 18.40
C LEU A 122 -6.73 8.83 17.46
N ASP A 123 -6.70 10.06 16.94
CA ASP A 123 -7.66 10.61 16.01
C ASP A 123 -7.38 10.26 14.55
N TRP A 124 -6.21 9.71 14.23
CA TRP A 124 -5.88 9.27 12.88
C TRP A 124 -6.51 7.92 12.55
N ARG A 125 -7.01 7.84 11.32
CA ARG A 125 -7.53 6.64 10.67
C ARG A 125 -6.70 6.35 9.43
N CYS A 126 -6.46 5.07 9.19
CA CYS A 126 -5.84 4.59 7.97
C CYS A 126 -6.79 3.60 7.29
N CYS A 127 -7.04 3.84 6.00
CA CYS A 127 -7.64 2.87 5.10
C CYS A 127 -6.59 2.50 4.05
N GLN A 128 -6.48 1.21 3.72
CA GLN A 128 -5.43 0.73 2.83
C GLN A 128 -5.90 -0.37 1.89
N ARG A 129 -5.42 -0.36 0.65
CA ARG A 129 -5.84 -1.32 -0.37
C ARG A 129 -4.72 -1.64 -1.34
N TRP A 130 -4.55 -2.92 -1.66
CA TRP A 130 -3.60 -3.42 -2.66
C TRP A 130 -4.31 -3.94 -3.90
N ILE A 131 -3.77 -3.60 -5.07
CA ILE A 131 -4.25 -4.07 -6.38
C ILE A 131 -3.07 -4.46 -7.27
N ALA A 132 -3.35 -5.26 -8.30
CA ALA A 132 -2.39 -5.55 -9.36
C ALA A 132 -2.79 -4.80 -10.62
N VAL A 133 -1.84 -4.07 -11.19
CA VAL A 133 -2.03 -3.23 -12.36
C VAL A 133 -1.26 -3.84 -13.52
N ASP A 134 -1.99 -4.19 -14.58
CA ASP A 134 -1.37 -4.50 -15.87
C ASP A 134 -0.89 -3.17 -16.44
N VAL A 135 0.43 -2.99 -16.53
CA VAL A 135 1.03 -1.73 -16.97
C VAL A 135 1.08 -1.75 -18.50
N PRO A 136 0.39 -0.84 -19.21
CA PRO A 136 0.47 -0.78 -20.67
C PRO A 136 1.79 -0.17 -21.11
N TRP A 137 2.14 -0.34 -22.40
CA TRP A 137 3.30 0.35 -22.97
C TRP A 137 3.05 1.87 -23.11
N MET A 138 1.78 2.30 -23.17
CA MET A 138 1.40 3.71 -23.25
C MET A 138 1.19 4.27 -21.85
N GLU A 139 1.72 5.46 -21.62
CA GLU A 139 1.49 6.20 -20.39
C GLU A 139 0.07 6.77 -20.36
N GLU A 140 -0.73 6.32 -19.41
CA GLU A 140 -2.11 6.79 -19.20
C GLU A 140 -2.46 6.81 -17.71
N TYR A 141 -3.40 7.68 -17.35
CA TYR A 141 -3.92 7.77 -15.99
C TYR A 141 -5.23 6.98 -15.86
N TYR A 142 -5.25 6.05 -14.91
CA TYR A 142 -6.37 5.16 -14.66
C TYR A 142 -7.07 5.50 -13.34
N LYS A 143 -8.40 5.59 -13.39
CA LYS A 143 -9.22 5.66 -12.18
C LYS A 143 -9.20 4.30 -11.48
N LYS A 144 -8.51 4.19 -10.34
CA LYS A 144 -8.38 2.92 -9.60
C LYS A 144 -8.86 2.98 -8.17
N PHE A 145 -8.76 4.14 -7.52
CA PHE A 145 -9.21 4.30 -6.14
C PHE A 145 -10.14 5.50 -6.01
N GLN A 146 -11.11 5.39 -5.12
CA GLN A 146 -11.98 6.47 -4.70
C GLN A 146 -12.08 6.45 -3.19
N PHE A 147 -12.10 7.62 -2.57
CA PHE A 147 -12.35 7.72 -1.14
C PHE A 147 -13.34 8.84 -0.85
N LYS A 148 -14.03 8.70 0.28
CA LYS A 148 -15.06 9.64 0.72
C LYS A 148 -14.67 10.23 2.07
N LEU A 149 -14.71 11.56 2.12
CA LEU A 149 -14.57 12.34 3.34
C LEU A 149 -15.93 12.92 3.72
N THR A 150 -16.40 12.59 4.91
CA THR A 150 -17.64 13.12 5.49
C THR A 150 -17.43 14.47 6.16
N LYS A 151 -16.19 14.75 6.61
CA LYS A 151 -15.82 15.99 7.30
C LYS A 151 -14.54 16.58 6.74
N LYS A 152 -14.42 17.90 6.89
CA LYS A 152 -13.18 18.62 6.59
C LYS A 152 -12.07 18.10 7.52
N SER A 153 -10.99 17.59 6.94
CA SER A 153 -9.97 16.84 7.67
C SER A 153 -8.60 16.95 6.98
N PRO A 154 -7.48 16.91 7.73
CA PRO A 154 -6.17 16.72 7.12
C PRO A 154 -6.10 15.35 6.43
N LEU A 155 -5.39 15.28 5.30
CA LEU A 155 -5.24 14.08 4.50
C LEU A 155 -3.77 13.81 4.19
N CYS A 156 -3.32 12.57 4.34
CA CYS A 156 -2.07 12.10 3.76
C CYS A 156 -2.35 10.88 2.88
N LEU A 157 -1.99 10.97 1.61
CA LEU A 157 -2.10 9.90 0.63
C LEU A 157 -0.72 9.35 0.36
N VAL A 158 -0.57 8.03 0.42
CA VAL A 158 0.67 7.33 0.12
C VAL A 158 0.37 6.18 -0.84
N LEU A 159 0.91 6.27 -2.04
CA LEU A 159 0.92 5.18 -3.01
C LEU A 159 2.28 4.47 -2.90
N SER A 160 2.28 3.15 -2.85
CA SER A 160 3.49 2.34 -2.66
C SER A 160 3.48 1.12 -3.58
N GLN A 161 4.64 0.65 -4.01
CA GLN A 161 4.81 -0.66 -4.64
C GLN A 161 5.55 -1.60 -3.68
N LEU A 162 5.64 -2.88 -4.06
CA LEU A 162 6.43 -3.87 -3.31
C LEU A 162 7.92 -3.51 -3.34
N ASP A 163 8.60 -3.63 -2.20
CA ASP A 163 10.03 -3.33 -2.09
C ASP A 163 10.89 -4.50 -2.58
N ARG A 164 11.70 -4.23 -3.60
CA ARG A 164 12.63 -5.18 -4.22
C ARG A 164 13.68 -5.75 -3.27
N ARG A 165 14.05 -5.05 -2.19
CA ARG A 165 15.15 -5.48 -1.31
C ARG A 165 14.90 -6.82 -0.62
N TYR A 166 13.64 -7.15 -0.35
CA TYR A 166 13.27 -8.36 0.39
C TYR A 166 13.27 -9.62 -0.48
N TYR A 167 13.20 -9.45 -1.80
CA TYR A 167 13.13 -10.54 -2.77
C TYR A 167 14.39 -10.56 -3.64
N ALA A 168 15.55 -10.46 -3.00
CA ALA A 168 16.82 -10.37 -3.71
C ALA A 168 17.04 -11.57 -4.64
N GLY A 169 17.24 -11.30 -5.93
CA GLY A 169 17.31 -12.32 -6.99
C GLY A 169 15.98 -12.54 -7.74
N LEU A 170 14.83 -12.16 -7.18
CA LEU A 170 13.50 -12.27 -7.82
C LEU A 170 12.96 -10.89 -8.25
N TRP A 171 13.83 -9.98 -8.67
CA TRP A 171 13.44 -8.63 -9.08
C TRP A 171 12.71 -8.58 -10.42
N GLY A 172 12.98 -9.58 -11.27
CA GLY A 172 12.51 -9.63 -12.65
C GLY A 172 13.13 -8.55 -13.54
N GLN A 173 12.59 -8.49 -14.76
CA GLN A 173 13.08 -7.62 -15.85
C GLN A 173 12.46 -6.22 -15.86
N TYR A 174 11.40 -5.98 -15.09
CA TYR A 174 10.65 -4.73 -15.14
C TYR A 174 11.05 -3.77 -14.02
N SER A 175 11.04 -2.47 -14.29
CA SER A 175 11.24 -1.37 -13.33
C SER A 175 10.08 -0.41 -13.41
N PHE A 176 9.45 -0.10 -12.27
CA PHE A 176 8.24 0.72 -12.22
C PHE A 176 8.49 2.05 -11.52
N ASP A 177 7.93 3.11 -12.08
CA ASP A 177 7.81 4.41 -11.41
C ASP A 177 6.33 4.74 -11.17
N LEU A 178 6.05 5.36 -10.04
CA LEU A 178 4.69 5.61 -9.56
C LEU A 178 4.37 7.10 -9.62
N ASP A 179 3.19 7.44 -10.13
CA ASP A 179 2.60 8.76 -10.06
C ASP A 179 1.09 8.67 -9.82
N PHE A 180 0.48 9.73 -9.31
CA PHE A 180 -0.97 9.82 -9.25
C PHE A 180 -1.48 11.26 -9.27
N ARG A 181 -2.74 11.43 -9.65
CA ARG A 181 -3.44 12.71 -9.54
C ARG A 181 -4.67 12.54 -8.67
N LEU A 182 -4.84 13.48 -7.74
CA LEU A 182 -6.03 13.56 -6.91
C LEU A 182 -7.02 14.52 -7.55
N HIS A 183 -8.23 14.04 -7.83
CA HIS A 183 -9.33 14.84 -8.37
C HIS A 183 -10.54 14.76 -7.45
N LYS A 184 -11.38 15.79 -7.47
CA LYS A 184 -12.74 15.69 -6.93
C LYS A 184 -13.61 14.98 -7.97
N GLU A 185 -14.55 14.14 -7.51
CA GLU A 185 -15.42 13.35 -8.40
C GLU A 185 -16.17 14.22 -9.42
N ASP A 186 -16.65 15.40 -8.99
CA ASP A 186 -17.42 16.34 -9.82
C ASP A 186 -16.58 17.10 -10.87
N SER A 187 -15.25 17.03 -10.82
CA SER A 187 -14.33 17.80 -11.67
C SER A 187 -13.17 16.92 -12.16
N PRO A 188 -13.39 16.10 -13.21
CA PRO A 188 -12.42 15.13 -13.70
C PRO A 188 -11.36 15.74 -14.64
N ASP A 189 -11.43 17.04 -14.95
CA ASP A 189 -10.52 17.69 -15.88
C ASP A 189 -9.08 17.67 -15.35
N ALA A 190 -8.12 17.45 -16.24
CA ALA A 190 -6.70 17.33 -15.90
C ALA A 190 -6.12 18.60 -15.23
N GLU A 191 -6.71 19.76 -15.54
CA GLU A 191 -6.34 21.06 -14.98
C GLU A 191 -6.91 21.29 -13.57
N ASP A 192 -8.00 20.60 -13.21
CA ASP A 192 -8.67 20.69 -11.90
C ASP A 192 -8.13 19.66 -10.90
N CYS A 193 -6.83 19.38 -10.98
CA CYS A 193 -6.17 18.48 -10.06
C CYS A 193 -6.01 19.13 -8.68
N VAL A 194 -6.59 18.50 -7.66
CA VAL A 194 -6.49 18.93 -6.26
C VAL A 194 -5.05 18.84 -5.78
N ALA A 195 -4.36 17.74 -6.11
CA ALA A 195 -2.99 17.52 -5.70
C ALA A 195 -2.27 16.48 -6.56
N ARG A 196 -0.96 16.66 -6.72
CA ARG A 196 -0.04 15.71 -7.33
C ARG A 196 1.16 15.47 -6.42
N PRO A 197 1.69 14.25 -6.34
CA PRO A 197 2.94 14.02 -5.63
C PRO A 197 4.06 14.78 -6.35
N HIS A 198 5.01 15.27 -5.57
CA HIS A 198 6.23 15.82 -6.16
C HIS A 198 7.13 14.64 -6.49
N GLY A 199 7.52 14.51 -7.76
CA GLY A 199 8.46 13.48 -8.18
C GLY A 199 9.77 13.61 -7.39
N HIS A 200 10.14 12.57 -6.66
CA HIS A 200 11.39 12.53 -5.92
C HIS A 200 12.36 11.62 -6.67
N TYR A 201 13.46 12.19 -7.16
CA TYR A 201 14.43 11.51 -8.05
C TYR A 201 14.95 10.17 -7.51
N ALA A 202 14.94 9.95 -6.20
CA ALA A 202 15.40 8.71 -5.57
C ALA A 202 14.28 7.82 -5.02
N ALA A 203 13.01 8.27 -4.99
CA ALA A 203 11.93 7.51 -4.35
C ALA A 203 11.11 6.73 -5.39
N ARG A 204 11.62 5.55 -5.76
CA ARG A 204 10.87 4.63 -6.65
C ARG A 204 9.76 3.88 -5.94
N ARG A 205 9.88 3.67 -4.63
CA ARG A 205 9.01 2.73 -3.89
C ARG A 205 7.66 3.30 -3.51
N SER A 206 7.59 4.61 -3.31
CA SER A 206 6.38 5.26 -2.85
C SER A 206 6.39 6.73 -3.19
N VAL A 207 5.21 7.25 -3.52
CA VAL A 207 4.94 8.67 -3.68
C VAL A 207 3.85 9.08 -2.72
N SER A 208 3.92 10.31 -2.22
CA SER A 208 2.97 10.80 -1.22
C SER A 208 2.60 12.25 -1.41
N VAL A 209 1.41 12.59 -0.91
CA VAL A 209 0.87 13.94 -0.84
C VAL A 209 0.35 14.17 0.57
N GLU A 210 0.70 15.32 1.14
CA GLU A 210 0.18 15.79 2.42
C GLU A 210 -0.66 17.05 2.19
N LEU A 211 -1.94 16.99 2.55
CA LEU A 211 -2.86 18.12 2.51
C LEU A 211 -3.25 18.47 3.95
N PRO A 212 -2.82 19.63 4.47
CA PRO A 212 -3.15 20.04 5.84
C PRO A 212 -4.65 20.14 6.09
N GLU A 213 -5.41 20.42 5.04
CA GLU A 213 -6.85 20.57 5.14
C GLU A 213 -7.52 20.26 3.79
N LEU A 214 -8.41 19.27 3.77
CA LEU A 214 -9.23 18.92 2.61
C LEU A 214 -10.72 18.99 3.00
N SER A 215 -11.55 19.50 2.10
CA SER A 215 -12.99 19.62 2.34
C SER A 215 -13.69 18.25 2.27
N ALA A 216 -14.89 18.16 2.87
CA ALA A 216 -15.71 16.97 2.74
C ALA A 216 -16.15 16.79 1.28
N GLY A 217 -16.14 15.55 0.80
CA GLY A 217 -16.46 15.22 -0.59
C GLY A 217 -15.95 13.85 -1.00
N ASN A 218 -16.25 13.52 -2.25
CA ASN A 218 -15.77 12.31 -2.91
C ASN A 218 -14.58 12.67 -3.79
N TYR A 219 -13.53 11.86 -3.67
CA TYR A 219 -12.26 12.08 -4.35
C TYR A 219 -11.83 10.84 -5.10
N VAL A 220 -11.29 11.03 -6.29
CA VAL A 220 -10.81 9.97 -7.17
C VAL A 220 -9.31 10.09 -7.32
N VAL A 221 -8.61 8.96 -7.17
CA VAL A 221 -7.17 8.85 -7.38
C VAL A 221 -6.94 8.22 -8.75
N HIS A 222 -6.43 9.05 -9.65
CA HIS A 222 -5.99 8.66 -10.98
C HIS A 222 -4.55 8.17 -10.88
N LEU A 223 -4.36 6.86 -10.98
CA LEU A 223 -3.08 6.19 -10.89
C LEU A 223 -2.36 6.23 -12.25
N ASN A 224 -1.07 6.53 -12.24
CA ASN A 224 -0.18 6.31 -13.38
C ASN A 224 1.01 5.47 -12.91
N VAL A 225 1.26 4.36 -13.60
CA VAL A 225 2.43 3.52 -13.38
C VAL A 225 3.14 3.43 -14.71
N THR A 226 4.37 3.93 -14.76
CA THR A 226 5.24 3.77 -15.93
C THR A 226 6.16 2.58 -15.69
N CYS A 227 6.60 1.94 -16.77
CA CYS A 227 7.43 0.76 -16.69
C CYS A 227 8.54 0.78 -17.74
N GLU A 228 9.75 0.44 -17.32
CA GLU A 228 10.90 0.18 -18.17
C GLU A 228 11.25 -1.32 -18.10
N ARG A 229 11.61 -1.92 -19.25
CA ARG A 229 12.09 -3.31 -19.30
C ARG A 229 13.60 -3.32 -19.52
N ASP A 230 14.33 -3.97 -18.62
CA ASP A 230 15.74 -4.29 -18.81
C ASP A 230 15.84 -5.65 -19.51
N VAL A 231 16.29 -5.64 -20.77
CA VAL A 231 16.46 -6.84 -21.59
C VAL A 231 17.64 -7.70 -21.17
N ASN A 232 18.58 -7.16 -20.39
CA ASN A 232 19.75 -7.90 -19.91
C ASN A 232 19.51 -8.57 -18.55
N ALA A 233 18.39 -8.25 -17.89
CA ALA A 233 18.00 -8.83 -16.63
C ALA A 233 17.21 -10.13 -16.86
N CYS A 234 17.52 -11.17 -16.09
CA CYS A 234 16.74 -12.41 -16.12
C CYS A 234 15.31 -12.16 -15.61
N SER A 235 14.34 -12.80 -16.27
CA SER A 235 12.98 -12.94 -15.76
C SER A 235 12.95 -13.73 -14.46
N VAL A 236 11.85 -13.60 -13.71
CA VAL A 236 11.69 -14.32 -12.43
C VAL A 236 11.68 -15.83 -12.68
N GLU A 237 11.04 -16.24 -13.78
CA GLU A 237 10.90 -17.61 -14.23
C GLU A 237 12.26 -18.24 -14.54
N GLU A 238 13.13 -17.54 -15.28
CA GLU A 238 14.49 -18.02 -15.59
C GLU A 238 15.36 -18.16 -14.34
N VAL A 239 15.25 -17.21 -13.39
CA VAL A 239 15.99 -17.30 -12.13
C VAL A 239 15.53 -18.51 -11.32
N VAL A 240 14.21 -18.74 -11.22
CA VAL A 240 13.65 -19.89 -10.51
C VAL A 240 14.09 -21.19 -11.18
N GLU A 241 14.02 -21.27 -12.52
CA GLU A 241 14.46 -22.45 -13.26
C GLU A 241 15.94 -22.75 -13.00
N HIS A 242 16.80 -21.73 -13.06
CA HIS A 242 18.24 -21.87 -12.83
C HIS A 242 18.55 -22.33 -11.39
N GLU A 243 17.96 -21.69 -10.38
CA GLU A 243 18.20 -22.03 -8.98
C GLU A 243 17.65 -23.41 -8.62
N CYS A 244 16.48 -23.80 -9.15
CA CYS A 244 15.89 -25.11 -8.94
C CYS A 244 16.65 -26.24 -9.66
N ARG A 245 17.22 -25.98 -10.84
CA ARG A 245 18.01 -26.96 -11.60
C ARG A 245 19.38 -27.23 -10.94
N ASN A 246 20.02 -26.20 -10.39
CA ASN A 246 21.40 -26.28 -9.92
C ASN A 246 21.54 -26.63 -8.43
N ARG A 247 20.48 -26.53 -7.62
CA ARG A 247 20.54 -26.76 -6.17
C ARG A 247 19.33 -27.54 -5.66
N VAL A 248 19.58 -28.77 -5.23
CA VAL A 248 18.53 -29.71 -4.77
C VAL A 248 17.85 -29.26 -3.46
N GLU A 249 18.48 -28.40 -2.63
CA GLU A 249 17.89 -27.91 -1.37
C GLU A 249 18.30 -26.46 -1.01
N ASN A 250 17.97 -25.47 -1.85
CA ASN A 250 18.23 -24.07 -1.52
C ASN A 250 17.17 -23.48 -0.56
N LYS A 251 17.30 -23.78 0.74
CA LYS A 251 16.37 -23.29 1.79
C LYS A 251 16.23 -21.77 1.82
N LYS A 252 17.32 -21.04 1.57
CA LYS A 252 17.31 -19.57 1.55
C LYS A 252 16.49 -19.04 0.37
N PHE A 253 16.67 -19.62 -0.81
CA PHE A 253 15.88 -19.23 -1.98
C PHE A 253 14.40 -19.60 -1.81
N ALA A 254 14.10 -20.78 -1.26
CA ALA A 254 12.73 -21.16 -0.95
C ALA A 254 12.05 -20.18 0.03
N GLN A 255 12.77 -19.73 1.07
CA GLN A 255 12.28 -18.70 1.98
C GLN A 255 12.01 -17.36 1.25
N VAL A 256 12.93 -16.93 0.39
CA VAL A 256 12.76 -15.72 -0.42
C VAL A 256 11.57 -15.83 -1.37
N GLY A 257 11.39 -16.98 -2.02
CA GLY A 257 10.25 -17.28 -2.87
C GLY A 257 8.93 -17.27 -2.11
N HIS A 258 8.90 -17.85 -0.90
CA HIS A 258 7.71 -17.79 -0.06
C HIS A 258 7.31 -16.35 0.30
N SER A 259 8.28 -15.51 0.67
CA SER A 259 8.04 -14.09 0.93
C SER A 259 7.57 -13.37 -0.34
N TYR A 260 8.15 -13.70 -1.50
CA TYR A 260 7.73 -13.13 -2.79
C TYR A 260 6.27 -13.46 -3.10
N ASP A 261 5.86 -14.72 -2.93
CA ASP A 261 4.48 -15.18 -3.16
C ASP A 261 3.49 -14.54 -2.19
N LEU A 262 3.87 -14.41 -0.92
CA LEU A 262 3.06 -13.73 0.10
C LEU A 262 2.82 -12.27 -0.26
N ALA A 263 3.87 -11.57 -0.68
CA ALA A 263 3.80 -10.16 -1.04
C ALA A 263 2.97 -9.90 -2.31
N HIS A 264 3.18 -10.70 -3.36
CA HIS A 264 2.38 -10.61 -4.59
C HIS A 264 0.95 -11.11 -4.37
N GLY A 265 0.74 -11.97 -3.37
CA GLY A 265 -0.56 -12.40 -2.89
C GLY A 265 -1.43 -11.27 -2.32
N LYS A 266 -0.87 -10.12 -1.94
CA LYS A 266 -1.64 -8.97 -1.42
C LYS A 266 -2.70 -8.47 -2.41
N ALA A 267 -2.44 -8.60 -3.71
CA ALA A 267 -3.37 -8.21 -4.76
C ALA A 267 -4.30 -9.35 -5.24
N ARG A 268 -4.24 -10.54 -4.63
CA ARG A 268 -4.95 -11.73 -5.10
C ARG A 268 -6.47 -11.54 -5.11
N SER A 269 -7.03 -10.95 -4.06
CA SER A 269 -8.47 -10.68 -3.97
C SER A 269 -8.98 -9.83 -5.14
N TYR A 270 -8.24 -8.80 -5.50
CA TYR A 270 -8.53 -7.95 -6.65
C TYR A 270 -8.40 -8.71 -7.98
N MET A 271 -7.37 -9.56 -8.12
CA MET A 271 -7.15 -10.36 -9.32
C MET A 271 -8.27 -11.38 -9.55
N ASP A 272 -8.70 -12.08 -8.50
CA ASP A 272 -9.79 -13.05 -8.57
C ASP A 272 -11.11 -12.38 -9.01
N GLU A 273 -11.41 -11.20 -8.45
CA GLU A 273 -12.57 -10.40 -8.85
C GLU A 273 -12.47 -9.94 -10.31
N ARG A 274 -11.28 -9.55 -10.77
CA ARG A 274 -11.03 -9.18 -12.17
C ARG A 274 -11.24 -10.35 -13.13
N ILE A 275 -10.77 -11.54 -12.75
CA ILE A 275 -10.93 -12.76 -13.55
C ILE A 275 -12.42 -13.10 -13.67
N LYS A 276 -13.16 -13.07 -12.56
CA LYS A 276 -14.60 -13.34 -12.54
C LYS A 276 -15.37 -12.38 -13.45
N LEU A 277 -15.09 -11.07 -13.37
CA LEU A 277 -15.73 -10.07 -14.23
C LEU A 277 -15.43 -10.28 -15.71
N ARG A 278 -14.19 -10.67 -16.06
CA ARG A 278 -13.85 -10.99 -17.46
C ARG A 278 -14.60 -12.22 -17.96
N GLN A 279 -14.75 -13.25 -17.13
CA GLN A 279 -15.54 -14.44 -17.45
C GLN A 279 -17.02 -14.08 -17.66
N GLU A 280 -17.62 -13.31 -16.76
CA GLU A 280 -19.02 -12.87 -16.87
C GLU A 280 -19.26 -12.00 -18.13
N LYS A 281 -18.31 -11.11 -18.46
CA LYS A 281 -18.35 -10.31 -19.70
C LYS A 281 -18.22 -11.18 -20.95
N ALA A 282 -17.32 -12.16 -20.95
CA ALA A 282 -17.15 -13.10 -22.06
C ALA A 282 -18.42 -13.95 -22.26
N GLU A 283 -18.99 -14.51 -21.19
CA GLU A 283 -20.26 -15.26 -21.26
C GLU A 283 -21.41 -14.38 -21.77
N ARG A 284 -21.49 -13.12 -21.33
CA ARG A 284 -22.50 -12.18 -21.81
C ARG A 284 -22.32 -11.86 -23.30
N ALA A 285 -21.07 -11.68 -23.75
CA ALA A 285 -20.75 -11.46 -25.15
C ALA A 285 -21.12 -12.66 -26.02
N GLU A 286 -20.77 -13.88 -25.61
CA GLU A 286 -21.17 -15.10 -26.31
C GLU A 286 -22.68 -15.29 -26.36
N ARG A 287 -23.39 -15.02 -25.26
CA ARG A 287 -24.86 -15.06 -25.23
C ARG A 287 -25.48 -14.02 -26.17
N ALA A 288 -24.90 -12.82 -26.23
CA ALA A 288 -25.37 -11.76 -27.13
C ALA A 288 -25.12 -12.12 -28.59
N GLU A 289 -23.96 -12.69 -28.91
CA GLU A 289 -23.62 -13.16 -30.26
C GLU A 289 -24.54 -14.31 -30.69
N MET A 290 -24.77 -15.30 -29.81
CA MET A 290 -25.70 -16.39 -30.06
C MET A 290 -27.12 -15.87 -30.32
N LYS A 291 -27.59 -14.89 -29.53
CA LYS A 291 -28.89 -14.25 -29.74
C LYS A 291 -28.97 -13.52 -31.07
N MET A 292 -27.93 -12.78 -31.47
CA MET A 292 -27.89 -12.10 -32.76
C MET A 292 -27.94 -13.09 -33.93
N ARG A 293 -27.19 -14.20 -33.85
CA ARG A 293 -27.21 -15.26 -34.88
C ARG A 293 -28.57 -15.93 -35.00
N LEU A 294 -29.28 -16.13 -33.89
CA LEU A 294 -30.65 -16.65 -33.90
C LEU A 294 -31.62 -15.65 -34.56
N THR A 295 -31.57 -14.36 -34.20
CA THR A 295 -32.43 -13.34 -34.81
C THR A 295 -32.15 -13.13 -36.30
N GLU A 296 -30.89 -13.22 -36.73
CA GLU A 296 -30.55 -13.20 -38.16
C GLU A 296 -31.02 -14.46 -38.89
N GLY A 297 -30.98 -15.62 -38.23
CA GLY A 297 -31.53 -16.87 -38.74
C GLY A 297 -33.05 -16.78 -38.93
N GLU A 298 -33.76 -16.29 -37.92
CA GLU A 298 -35.21 -16.07 -37.95
C GLU A 298 -35.61 -15.07 -39.05
N ALA A 299 -34.87 -13.97 -39.20
CA ALA A 299 -35.10 -12.97 -40.25
C ALA A 299 -34.91 -13.55 -41.66
N LYS A 300 -33.87 -14.38 -41.88
CA LYS A 300 -33.64 -15.07 -43.16
C LYS A 300 -34.71 -16.11 -43.46
N VAL A 301 -35.23 -16.81 -42.44
CA VAL A 301 -36.34 -17.76 -42.61
C VAL A 301 -37.63 -17.02 -42.94
N SER A 302 -37.94 -15.89 -42.28
CA SER A 302 -39.11 -15.09 -42.66
C SER A 302 -38.99 -14.54 -44.08
N GLU A 303 -37.81 -14.07 -44.49
CA GLU A 303 -37.58 -13.56 -45.85
C GLU A 303 -37.73 -14.66 -46.90
N ALA A 304 -37.22 -15.87 -46.64
CA ALA A 304 -37.40 -17.02 -47.53
C ALA A 304 -38.86 -17.52 -47.62
N VAL A 305 -39.63 -17.41 -46.53
CA VAL A 305 -41.06 -17.74 -46.52
C VAL A 305 -41.85 -16.70 -47.31
N ASP A 306 -41.54 -15.40 -47.16
CA ASP A 306 -42.15 -14.33 -47.94
C ASP A 306 -41.80 -14.44 -49.44
N GLU A 307 -40.58 -14.86 -49.79
CA GLU A 307 -40.18 -15.14 -51.18
C GLU A 307 -40.95 -16.33 -51.78
N ALA A 308 -41.10 -17.43 -51.03
CA ALA A 308 -41.87 -18.61 -51.46
C ALA A 308 -43.38 -18.33 -51.61
N ASP A 309 -43.94 -17.46 -50.77
CA ASP A 309 -45.33 -17.00 -50.89
C ASP A 309 -45.55 -16.02 -52.07
N SER A 310 -44.48 -15.38 -52.55
CA SER A 310 -44.51 -14.54 -53.75
C SER A 310 -44.45 -15.36 -55.05
N GLU A 311 -43.75 -16.51 -55.05
CA GLU A 311 -43.68 -17.43 -56.19
C GLU A 311 -44.96 -18.28 -56.34
N SER A 312 -45.66 -18.60 -55.24
CA SER A 312 -46.92 -19.36 -55.30
C SER A 312 -48.14 -18.53 -55.76
N LYS A 313 -48.01 -17.19 -55.85
CA LYS A 313 -49.03 -16.29 -56.41
C LYS A 313 -48.89 -16.02 -57.92
N GLY A 314 -47.93 -16.67 -58.60
CA GLY A 314 -47.74 -16.59 -60.04
C GLY A 314 -48.72 -17.42 -60.90
N GLU A 315 -49.49 -18.34 -60.30
CA GLU A 315 -50.41 -19.23 -61.03
C GLU A 315 -51.84 -19.23 -60.46
N ALA A 316 -52.46 -18.06 -60.33
CA ALA A 316 -53.92 -17.93 -60.41
C ALA A 316 -54.28 -16.45 -60.50
N PHE A 317 -54.83 -16.02 -61.64
CA PHE A 317 -56.15 -15.38 -61.75
C PHE A 317 -56.26 -14.60 -63.07
N ASN A 318 -57.00 -15.17 -64.02
CA ASN A 318 -57.62 -14.43 -65.11
C ASN A 318 -59.13 -14.63 -64.94
N GLY A 319 -59.87 -13.54 -64.73
CA GLY A 319 -61.29 -13.47 -65.08
C GLY A 319 -62.27 -13.02 -64.00
N ALA A 320 -62.80 -11.83 -64.26
CA ALA A 320 -64.21 -11.41 -64.12
C ALA A 320 -64.59 -10.46 -62.96
N GLU A 321 -64.98 -9.26 -63.40
CA GLU A 321 -65.66 -8.20 -62.67
C GLU A 321 -67.06 -8.62 -62.19
N THR A 322 -67.55 -8.03 -61.09
CA THR A 322 -68.91 -7.48 -61.00
C THR A 322 -69.07 -6.49 -59.84
N LYS A 323 -69.93 -5.49 -60.06
CA LYS A 323 -70.19 -4.27 -59.26
C LYS A 323 -71.24 -4.47 -58.14
N SER A 324 -71.31 -3.42 -57.30
CA SER A 324 -72.39 -2.99 -56.37
C SER A 324 -72.34 -3.59 -54.96
N GLY A 325 -72.64 -2.90 -53.86
CA GLY A 325 -73.04 -1.53 -53.57
C GLY A 325 -73.46 -1.43 -52.08
N ALA A 326 -73.38 -0.21 -51.52
CA ALA A 326 -74.14 0.35 -50.39
C ALA A 326 -74.09 -0.22 -48.94
N ASP A 327 -73.84 0.74 -48.04
CA ASP A 327 -74.40 0.99 -46.69
C ASP A 327 -74.09 0.10 -45.45
N LYS A 328 -73.49 0.81 -44.46
CA LYS A 328 -73.85 0.98 -43.04
C LYS A 328 -74.47 -0.19 -42.25
N ASP A 329 -73.86 -0.56 -41.13
CA ASP A 329 -74.19 -0.03 -39.79
C ASP A 329 -73.41 -0.78 -38.68
N VAL A 330 -73.12 -0.06 -37.59
CA VAL A 330 -72.66 -0.51 -36.27
C VAL A 330 -73.95 -0.79 -35.45
N PRO A 331 -74.09 -1.82 -34.58
CA PRO A 331 -73.54 -1.75 -33.22
C PRO A 331 -73.19 -3.05 -32.45
N ASP A 332 -72.21 -2.86 -31.56
CA ASP A 332 -72.17 -3.13 -30.11
C ASP A 332 -72.70 -4.46 -29.49
N SER A 333 -71.80 -5.01 -28.66
CA SER A 333 -71.92 -5.85 -27.44
C SER A 333 -72.99 -6.96 -27.31
N ILE A 334 -72.57 -8.12 -26.78
CA ILE A 334 -72.85 -8.55 -25.39
C ILE A 334 -72.12 -9.86 -25.05
N GLU A 335 -71.73 -9.90 -23.79
CA GLU A 335 -71.17 -10.91 -22.89
C GLU A 335 -71.65 -12.36 -23.05
N ASP A 336 -70.75 -13.29 -22.70
CA ASP A 336 -70.87 -14.28 -21.62
C ASP A 336 -69.86 -15.41 -21.90
N SER A 337 -69.30 -16.17 -20.96
CA SER A 337 -69.06 -16.09 -19.54
C SER A 337 -68.42 -17.43 -19.16
N ARG A 338 -67.82 -17.49 -17.96
CA ARG A 338 -67.58 -18.70 -17.16
C ARG A 338 -66.55 -19.68 -17.70
N ASP A 339 -65.79 -20.41 -16.92
CA ASP A 339 -65.54 -20.63 -15.48
C ASP A 339 -64.51 -21.79 -15.54
N SER A 340 -63.66 -22.13 -14.60
CA SER A 340 -63.42 -21.80 -13.20
C SER A 340 -62.33 -22.79 -12.77
N GLU A 341 -61.48 -22.38 -11.83
CA GLU A 341 -61.07 -23.15 -10.65
C GLU A 341 -60.41 -24.54 -10.81
N SER A 342 -59.55 -25.02 -9.91
CA SER A 342 -59.09 -24.63 -8.58
C SER A 342 -57.89 -25.56 -8.31
N THR A 343 -56.78 -25.11 -7.73
CA THR A 343 -56.48 -25.04 -6.28
C THR A 343 -56.80 -26.35 -5.52
N LYS A 344 -56.02 -26.83 -4.55
CA LYS A 344 -55.50 -26.12 -3.37
C LYS A 344 -54.57 -27.02 -2.54
N ALA A 345 -53.69 -26.36 -1.77
CA ALA A 345 -53.25 -26.55 -0.36
C ALA A 345 -53.19 -27.97 0.24
N GLY A 346 -52.18 -28.39 1.00
CA GLY A 346 -51.46 -27.78 2.14
C GLY A 346 -50.99 -28.95 3.02
N THR A 347 -49.89 -28.92 3.78
CA THR A 347 -49.88 -28.56 5.22
C THR A 347 -48.52 -28.88 5.85
N ALA A 348 -48.06 -27.99 6.74
CA ALA A 348 -47.21 -28.14 7.94
C ALA A 348 -45.79 -28.76 7.92
N GLY A 349 -44.89 -28.05 8.61
CA GLY A 349 -43.64 -28.60 9.15
C GLY A 349 -42.67 -27.53 9.65
N ALA A 350 -42.97 -26.90 10.80
CA ALA A 350 -42.05 -26.03 11.53
C ALA A 350 -41.17 -26.86 12.48
N VAL A 351 -39.86 -26.58 12.57
CA VAL A 351 -39.04 -26.85 13.79
C VAL A 351 -37.85 -25.86 13.86
N SER A 352 -37.85 -25.03 14.91
CA SER A 352 -36.65 -24.52 15.57
C SER A 352 -36.63 -25.10 16.98
N ILE A 353 -35.58 -25.81 17.40
CA ILE A 353 -35.23 -26.04 18.81
C ILE A 353 -33.71 -26.27 18.95
N SER A 354 -33.02 -25.39 19.67
CA SER A 354 -32.01 -25.76 20.69
C SER A 354 -32.71 -25.53 22.04
N PRO A 355 -32.50 -26.33 23.11
CA PRO A 355 -31.21 -26.39 23.82
C PRO A 355 -30.90 -27.76 24.51
N GLY A 356 -29.66 -27.93 24.98
CA GLY A 356 -29.33 -29.03 25.89
C GLY A 356 -27.84 -29.16 26.19
N SER A 357 -27.35 -28.40 27.17
CA SER A 357 -26.15 -28.77 27.93
C SER A 357 -26.36 -30.12 28.65
N PRO A 358 -25.28 -30.80 29.04
CA PRO A 358 -24.99 -30.74 30.46
C PRO A 358 -23.52 -30.45 30.78
N HIS A 359 -23.35 -29.62 31.81
CA HIS A 359 -22.17 -29.56 32.67
C HIS A 359 -21.73 -30.95 33.12
N LEU A 360 -20.42 -31.22 33.08
CA LEU A 360 -19.71 -31.96 34.14
C LEU A 360 -18.28 -31.41 34.28
N THR A 361 -18.06 -30.60 35.33
CA THR A 361 -16.85 -30.65 36.16
C THR A 361 -17.18 -31.54 37.38
N PRO A 362 -16.29 -31.82 38.36
CA PRO A 362 -14.85 -32.11 38.36
C PRO A 362 -14.53 -33.42 39.14
N LYS A 363 -13.36 -34.03 38.93
CA LYS A 363 -12.63 -34.86 39.93
C LYS A 363 -11.13 -34.70 39.61
N SER A 364 -10.29 -34.06 40.40
CA SER A 364 -9.88 -34.34 41.80
C SER A 364 -9.27 -35.73 41.96
N VAL A 365 -7.93 -35.79 41.98
CA VAL A 365 -7.02 -36.51 42.91
C VAL A 365 -5.60 -36.01 42.59
N GLU A 366 -4.96 -35.22 43.47
CA GLU A 366 -4.04 -35.65 44.54
C GLU A 366 -2.97 -36.64 44.01
N SER A 367 -1.68 -36.30 44.01
CA SER A 367 -0.77 -36.36 45.18
C SER A 367 0.52 -35.60 44.80
N VAL A 368 1.03 -34.63 45.55
CA VAL A 368 1.83 -34.73 46.80
C VAL A 368 3.18 -35.44 46.59
N ASP A 369 4.25 -34.65 46.56
CA ASP A 369 5.44 -34.71 47.42
C ASP A 369 6.39 -33.57 46.97
N GLY A 370 6.90 -32.64 47.78
CA GLY A 370 7.09 -32.65 49.22
C GLY A 370 8.58 -32.82 49.54
N ALA A 371 9.36 -31.75 49.54
CA ALA A 371 10.63 -31.68 50.27
C ALA A 371 11.07 -30.23 50.50
N ALA A 372 10.64 -29.70 51.65
CA ALA A 372 11.23 -28.54 52.31
C ALA A 372 12.40 -28.97 53.22
N ARG A 373 13.33 -28.04 53.50
CA ARG A 373 14.02 -27.85 54.79
C ARG A 373 14.73 -26.48 54.76
N ASN A 374 14.18 -25.48 55.45
CA ASN A 374 14.44 -25.05 56.85
C ASN A 374 15.82 -24.38 57.02
N GLU A 375 15.91 -23.06 57.24
CA GLU A 375 15.53 -22.22 58.39
C GLU A 375 16.75 -21.91 59.27
N GLN A 376 17.05 -20.62 59.51
CA GLN A 376 17.34 -20.12 60.85
C GLN A 376 17.28 -18.59 60.94
N GLU A 377 16.74 -18.13 62.07
CA GLU A 377 16.30 -16.79 62.46
C GLU A 377 17.18 -16.26 63.62
N VAL A 378 17.54 -14.96 63.65
CA VAL A 378 17.79 -14.16 64.89
C VAL A 378 17.65 -12.63 64.58
N ARG A 379 17.08 -11.82 65.51
CA ARG A 379 16.95 -10.33 65.53
C ARG A 379 17.88 -9.68 66.62
N PRO A 380 17.83 -8.36 66.96
CA PRO A 380 18.17 -7.10 66.23
C PRO A 380 19.13 -6.15 67.04
N ILE A 381 19.86 -5.19 66.41
CA ILE A 381 20.44 -3.99 67.09
C ILE A 381 20.47 -2.76 66.16
N ASP A 382 20.16 -1.60 66.74
CA ASP A 382 20.02 -0.22 66.23
C ASP A 382 21.21 0.40 65.45
N GLY A 383 20.90 1.36 64.56
CA GLY A 383 21.83 2.47 64.25
C GLY A 383 21.74 3.11 62.86
N ALA A 384 20.94 4.18 62.75
CA ALA A 384 21.10 5.36 61.89
C ALA A 384 21.06 5.25 60.33
N THR A 385 20.05 5.96 59.79
CA THR A 385 19.76 6.30 58.38
C THR A 385 20.81 7.22 57.74
N PRO A 386 21.03 7.11 56.41
CA PRO A 386 20.64 8.22 55.52
C PRO A 386 19.69 7.74 54.41
N ALA A 387 18.65 8.52 54.15
CA ALA A 387 17.56 8.19 53.26
C ALA A 387 18.03 8.21 51.79
N LEU A 388 18.02 7.03 51.17
CA LEU A 388 18.08 6.81 49.72
C LEU A 388 16.64 6.80 49.19
N PHE A 389 16.40 7.65 48.18
CA PHE A 389 15.45 7.54 47.07
C PHE A 389 14.16 6.73 47.30
N GLU A 390 13.01 7.42 47.31
CA GLU A 390 11.71 6.81 47.05
C GLU A 390 11.70 6.16 45.66
N GLU A 391 11.66 4.83 45.59
CA GLU A 391 11.21 4.11 44.41
C GLU A 391 9.70 4.34 44.25
N GLN A 392 9.32 5.09 43.22
CA GLN A 392 7.93 5.14 42.76
C GLN A 392 7.53 3.79 42.16
N GLU A 393 6.41 3.22 42.64
CA GLU A 393 5.80 2.02 42.05
C GLU A 393 5.51 2.21 40.55
N PRO A 394 5.79 1.20 39.70
CA PRO A 394 5.49 1.29 38.28
C PRO A 394 3.97 1.27 38.06
N LEU A 395 3.47 2.29 37.36
CA LEU A 395 2.08 2.37 36.89
C LEU A 395 1.69 1.13 36.07
N PRO A 396 0.42 0.69 36.13
CA PRO A 396 -0.02 -0.54 35.48
C PRO A 396 0.19 -0.46 33.96
N VAL A 397 0.98 -1.41 33.44
CA VAL A 397 1.18 -1.61 32.00
C VAL A 397 -0.16 -2.03 31.39
N ARG A 398 -0.85 -1.07 30.80
CA ARG A 398 -2.04 -1.34 29.99
C ARG A 398 -1.58 -2.10 28.75
N ALA A 399 -2.10 -3.32 28.57
CA ALA A 399 -1.80 -4.14 27.40
C ALA A 399 -2.07 -3.32 26.13
N ARG A 400 -1.04 -3.15 25.30
CA ARG A 400 -1.20 -2.58 23.96
C ARG A 400 -2.07 -3.54 23.16
N PRO A 401 -3.09 -3.07 22.41
CA PRO A 401 -3.76 -3.93 21.45
C PRO A 401 -2.71 -4.50 20.49
N ALA A 402 -2.85 -5.77 20.12
CA ALA A 402 -1.94 -6.43 19.19
C ALA A 402 -1.95 -5.64 17.87
N TYR A 403 -0.82 -4.99 17.58
CA TYR A 403 -0.59 -4.27 16.33
C TYR A 403 -0.27 -5.30 15.25
N ASN A 404 -1.23 -5.57 14.36
CA ASN A 404 -1.08 -6.53 13.27
C ASN A 404 -0.41 -5.84 12.07
N SER A 405 0.92 -5.72 12.12
CA SER A 405 1.74 -5.04 11.09
C SER A 405 1.84 -5.79 9.76
N ALA A 406 1.45 -7.07 9.74
CA ALA A 406 1.63 -7.98 8.60
C ALA A 406 0.86 -7.53 7.35
N ASP A 407 -0.34 -6.97 7.52
CA ASP A 407 -1.17 -6.49 6.41
C ASP A 407 -0.90 -5.01 6.05
N GLU A 408 -0.26 -4.23 6.94
CA GLU A 408 -0.07 -2.77 6.80
C GLU A 408 1.25 -2.35 6.12
N SER A 409 2.22 -3.27 6.05
CA SER A 409 3.55 -3.00 5.53
C SER A 409 3.68 -3.33 4.04
N SER A 410 4.57 -2.62 3.32
CA SER A 410 5.07 -3.07 2.00
C SER A 410 6.03 -4.27 2.16
N ASP A 411 6.54 -4.45 3.38
CA ASP A 411 7.35 -5.61 3.80
C ASP A 411 6.48 -6.87 3.96
N SER A 412 7.12 -8.03 3.94
CA SER A 412 6.52 -9.27 4.42
C SER A 412 6.65 -9.33 5.95
N PRO A 413 5.74 -9.99 6.70
CA PRO A 413 5.95 -10.23 8.13
C PRO A 413 7.18 -11.11 8.34
N VAL A 414 8.31 -10.50 8.71
CA VAL A 414 9.58 -11.20 8.99
C VAL A 414 9.76 -11.36 10.51
N GLU A 415 8.87 -12.11 11.16
CA GLU A 415 9.14 -12.61 12.51
C GLU A 415 10.22 -13.70 12.40
N GLU A 416 11.51 -13.29 12.42
CA GLU A 416 12.76 -14.09 12.69
C GLU A 416 14.02 -13.66 11.88
N CYS A 417 14.03 -12.53 11.17
CA CYS A 417 15.26 -12.10 10.46
C CYS A 417 16.36 -11.46 11.34
N GLU A 418 16.15 -11.34 12.65
CA GLU A 418 17.08 -10.61 13.55
C GLU A 418 18.30 -11.43 14.03
N ILE A 419 18.39 -12.74 13.77
CA ILE A 419 19.48 -13.57 14.33
C ILE A 419 20.78 -13.58 13.46
N VAL A 420 20.80 -13.01 12.25
CA VAL A 420 21.96 -13.20 11.34
C VAL A 420 22.79 -11.97 10.98
N HIS A 421 22.46 -10.79 11.52
CA HIS A 421 23.24 -9.56 11.22
C HIS A 421 24.41 -9.30 12.17
N THR A 422 24.58 -10.10 13.23
CA THR A 422 25.68 -9.91 14.21
C THR A 422 26.96 -10.68 13.87
N ALA A 423 26.94 -11.51 12.82
CA ALA A 423 28.09 -12.33 12.43
C ALA A 423 28.52 -12.04 10.97
N ASN A 424 28.87 -10.80 10.65
CA ASN A 424 29.71 -10.51 9.49
C ASN A 424 30.56 -9.26 9.74
N GLY A 425 31.53 -9.41 10.65
CA GLY A 425 32.69 -8.54 10.68
C GLY A 425 33.49 -8.72 9.39
N ARG A 426 33.58 -7.64 8.60
CA ARG A 426 34.49 -7.45 7.45
C ARG A 426 34.46 -8.54 6.37
N VAL A 427 33.51 -8.45 5.45
CA VAL A 427 33.78 -8.72 4.03
C VAL A 427 33.07 -7.67 3.19
N SER A 428 33.80 -6.62 2.80
CA SER A 428 33.42 -5.77 1.70
C SER A 428 33.82 -6.50 0.41
N LYS A 429 32.86 -7.20 -0.19
CA LYS A 429 32.87 -7.56 -1.62
C LYS A 429 31.46 -7.42 -2.15
N SER A 430 31.32 -6.47 -3.06
CA SER A 430 30.21 -6.22 -3.99
C SER A 430 29.38 -7.47 -4.31
N HIS A 431 28.24 -7.62 -3.63
CA HIS A 431 27.17 -8.55 -4.02
C HIS A 431 26.42 -8.10 -5.28
N ASP A 432 26.68 -6.87 -5.74
CA ASP A 432 26.11 -6.26 -6.95
C ASP A 432 26.62 -6.88 -8.26
N ASN A 433 27.65 -7.74 -8.19
CA ASN A 433 28.26 -8.39 -9.36
C ASN A 433 27.84 -9.86 -9.55
N LEU A 434 27.14 -10.49 -8.60
CA LEU A 434 26.77 -11.91 -8.76
C LEU A 434 25.59 -12.13 -9.70
N TYR A 435 24.76 -11.10 -9.93
CA TYR A 435 23.58 -11.18 -10.79
C TYR A 435 23.74 -10.37 -12.09
N LYS A 436 24.95 -9.88 -12.38
CA LYS A 436 25.29 -9.18 -13.64
C LYS A 436 26.02 -10.07 -14.66
N GLN A 437 26.25 -11.34 -14.35
CA GLN A 437 26.82 -12.26 -15.33
C GLN A 437 25.67 -12.89 -16.10
N ALA A 438 25.41 -12.34 -17.29
CA ALA A 438 24.70 -13.04 -18.33
C ALA A 438 25.31 -14.45 -18.50
N PRO A 439 24.51 -15.47 -18.87
CA PRO A 439 25.09 -16.75 -19.31
C PRO A 439 26.05 -16.45 -20.46
N ILE A 440 27.25 -17.04 -20.42
CA ILE A 440 28.10 -17.13 -21.60
C ILE A 440 27.26 -17.92 -22.62
N GLN A 441 26.80 -17.24 -23.67
CA GLN A 441 26.12 -17.87 -24.79
C GLN A 441 27.16 -18.76 -25.48
N ASP A 442 26.93 -20.07 -25.46
CA ASP A 442 27.52 -20.96 -26.46
C ASP A 442 26.80 -20.63 -27.77
N ASP A 443 27.56 -20.08 -28.73
CA ASP A 443 27.10 -19.76 -30.08
C ASP A 443 26.63 -21.04 -30.79
N ASP A 444 25.33 -21.34 -30.73
CA ASP A 444 24.67 -22.22 -31.70
C ASP A 444 23.46 -21.50 -32.31
N GLU A 445 23.61 -21.20 -33.60
CA GLU A 445 22.75 -20.37 -34.43
C GLU A 445 21.27 -20.81 -34.42
N THR A 446 20.40 -19.98 -33.82
CA THR A 446 18.98 -19.93 -34.19
C THR A 446 18.53 -18.46 -34.22
N GLU A 447 18.25 -17.91 -35.41
CA GLU A 447 17.92 -16.49 -35.64
C GLU A 447 16.56 -16.02 -35.04
N GLU A 448 16.03 -16.72 -34.02
CA GLU A 448 14.85 -16.32 -33.23
C GLU A 448 15.20 -15.76 -31.83
N GLU A 449 16.46 -15.81 -31.37
CA GLU A 449 16.85 -15.45 -29.99
C GLU A 449 16.96 -13.94 -29.68
N GLY A 450 16.48 -13.06 -30.56
CA GLY A 450 16.62 -11.60 -30.40
C GLY A 450 15.35 -10.83 -30.06
N VAL A 451 14.16 -11.47 -30.12
CA VAL A 451 12.89 -10.76 -29.89
C VAL A 451 12.53 -10.84 -28.41
N PRO A 452 12.42 -9.71 -27.69
CA PRO A 452 11.98 -9.72 -26.31
C PRO A 452 10.60 -10.39 -26.24
N GLY A 453 10.39 -11.27 -25.24
CA GLY A 453 9.08 -11.89 -25.01
C GLY A 453 7.95 -10.85 -24.91
N PRO A 454 6.67 -11.26 -24.99
CA PRO A 454 5.53 -10.33 -24.98
C PRO A 454 5.56 -9.41 -23.75
N TRP A 455 5.05 -8.18 -23.92
CA TRP A 455 4.95 -7.22 -22.82
C TRP A 455 3.92 -7.69 -21.78
N ASN A 456 4.39 -8.08 -20.60
CA ASN A 456 3.56 -8.61 -19.50
C ASN A 456 3.90 -7.94 -18.16
N ALA A 457 4.14 -6.63 -18.18
CA ALA A 457 4.48 -5.87 -16.98
C ALA A 457 3.27 -5.80 -16.03
N VAL A 458 3.39 -6.41 -14.84
CA VAL A 458 2.38 -6.33 -13.78
C VAL A 458 3.01 -5.71 -12.55
N CYS A 459 2.42 -4.62 -12.05
CA CYS A 459 2.85 -3.93 -10.85
C CYS A 459 1.84 -4.13 -9.71
N VAL A 460 2.31 -4.58 -8.55
CA VAL A 460 1.50 -4.64 -7.33
C VAL A 460 1.64 -3.32 -6.58
N VAL A 461 0.54 -2.58 -6.49
CA VAL A 461 0.50 -1.25 -5.89
C VAL A 461 -0.50 -1.20 -4.73
N GLY A 462 -0.11 -0.51 -3.67
CA GLY A 462 -0.90 -0.29 -2.46
C GLY A 462 -1.13 1.19 -2.23
N ILE A 463 -2.37 1.59 -1.99
CA ILE A 463 -2.70 2.95 -1.52
C ILE A 463 -2.99 2.92 -0.03
N ARG A 464 -2.50 3.94 0.69
CA ARG A 464 -2.84 4.24 2.07
C ARG A 464 -3.38 5.65 2.18
N VAL A 465 -4.53 5.76 2.82
CA VAL A 465 -5.25 7.02 3.02
C VAL A 465 -5.35 7.29 4.51
N TYR A 466 -4.60 8.28 4.97
CA TYR A 466 -4.61 8.73 6.36
C TYR A 466 -5.47 9.98 6.50
N SER A 467 -6.43 9.96 7.40
CA SER A 467 -7.28 11.11 7.71
C SER A 467 -7.70 11.12 9.17
N LYS A 468 -8.06 12.29 9.72
CA LYS A 468 -8.74 12.38 11.02
C LYS A 468 -10.26 12.20 10.93
N ASP A 469 -10.80 11.92 9.74
CA ASP A 469 -12.21 11.59 9.59
C ASP A 469 -12.47 10.16 10.08
N SER A 470 -13.32 10.04 11.10
CA SER A 470 -13.75 8.75 11.67
C SER A 470 -14.52 7.87 10.68
N SER A 471 -15.12 8.49 9.67
CA SER A 471 -15.99 7.83 8.69
C SER A 471 -15.33 7.80 7.30
N LEU A 472 -13.99 7.78 7.25
CA LEU A 472 -13.24 7.62 6.00
C LEU A 472 -13.59 6.27 5.35
N GLU A 473 -13.95 6.30 4.08
CA GLU A 473 -14.23 5.12 3.26
C GLU A 473 -13.29 5.10 2.06
N LEU A 474 -12.77 3.92 1.72
CA LEU A 474 -11.91 3.67 0.56
C LEU A 474 -12.53 2.58 -0.32
N HIS A 475 -12.57 2.83 -1.62
CA HIS A 475 -13.14 1.96 -2.65
C HIS A 475 -12.16 1.73 -3.78
N THR A 476 -12.24 0.55 -4.40
CA THR A 476 -11.49 0.19 -5.60
C THR A 476 -12.41 0.17 -6.81
N MET A 477 -11.96 0.76 -7.92
CA MET A 477 -12.69 0.75 -9.19
C MET A 477 -12.13 -0.28 -10.16
N MET A 478 -13.03 -0.97 -10.86
CA MET A 478 -12.69 -1.92 -11.93
C MET A 478 -12.75 -1.25 -13.30
N GLU A 479 -12.19 -1.92 -14.32
CA GLU A 479 -12.26 -1.47 -15.71
C GLU A 479 -13.73 -1.31 -16.16
N GLY A 480 -14.14 -0.06 -16.40
CA GLY A 480 -15.49 0.31 -16.85
C GLY A 480 -16.35 1.09 -15.84
N ASP A 481 -15.74 1.81 -14.89
CA ASP A 481 -16.42 2.58 -13.82
C ASP A 481 -17.33 1.72 -12.90
N GLU A 482 -17.16 0.39 -12.92
CA GLU A 482 -17.86 -0.52 -12.02
C GLU A 482 -17.18 -0.52 -10.63
N PHE A 483 -17.97 -0.22 -9.59
CA PHE A 483 -17.53 -0.22 -8.21
C PHE A 483 -17.42 -1.63 -7.64
N ILE A 484 -16.35 -1.90 -6.91
CA ILE A 484 -16.37 -2.98 -5.92
C ILE A 484 -16.82 -2.35 -4.59
N GLU A 485 -18.09 -2.55 -4.23
CA GLU A 485 -18.57 -2.27 -2.87
C GLU A 485 -17.99 -3.32 -1.91
N ARG A 486 -16.71 -3.14 -1.54
CA ARG A 486 -16.18 -3.67 -0.29
C ARG A 486 -15.72 -2.50 0.55
N HIS A 487 -16.47 -2.25 1.62
CA HIS A 487 -16.02 -1.36 2.68
C HIS A 487 -14.83 -2.00 3.36
N GLU A 488 -13.65 -1.42 3.20
CA GLU A 488 -12.57 -1.68 4.14
C GLU A 488 -12.80 -0.85 5.39
N ALA A 489 -12.90 -1.55 6.53
CA ALA A 489 -13.04 -0.90 7.82
C ALA A 489 -11.76 -0.12 8.11
N CYS A 490 -11.88 1.20 8.24
CA CYS A 490 -10.75 2.04 8.58
C CYS A 490 -10.21 1.68 9.97
N HIS A 491 -8.93 1.37 10.05
CA HIS A 491 -8.25 1.04 11.30
C HIS A 491 -7.78 2.32 11.99
N GLN A 492 -7.77 2.30 13.32
CA GLN A 492 -7.11 3.33 14.11
C GLN A 492 -5.61 3.08 14.01
N THR A 493 -4.85 4.11 13.63
CA THR A 493 -3.39 4.03 13.46
C THR A 493 -2.65 3.79 14.75
#